data_AF-A0A925V8Q8-F1
#
_entry.id   AF-A0A925V8Q8-F1
#
_cell.length_a   1.000
_cell.length_b   1.000
_cell.length_c   1.000
_cell.angle_alpha   90.00
_cell.angle_beta   90.00
_cell.angle_gamma   90.00
#
_symmetry.space_group_name_H-M   'P 1'
#
loop_
_entity.id
_entity.type
_entity.pdbx_description
1 polymer ?
#
loop_
_entity_poly.entity_id
_entity_poly.type
_entity_poly.pdbx_seq_one_letter_code
_entity_poly.pdbx_strand_id
1 'polypeptide(L)'
;MSIRLALVSGARPVCVALSLLLPEAAVAATAPGAAPTTSAAPPMPDATASLPVPEPSEHSSIAPDDPALALSRAHFESGLAAYQTGNYALAITQWTQAHAVMASVPALTGPRHVLGLDLGQAHLRAYDRDGDPRHLEVAQPLLRGYIEWVDRTDHELTDVEREDRPRALDMLARIDAEQRGLAPVPAITRPAASPVGSPASPSRMDAKTSRRLVIAGSVTLGVAVLSAVTALALMPSAGRIEYEYEQLQAEALERYPNYPADGAAEYASRFDEINRRGHATNAAIIAMGSISVITLVTGVPLLATGLVARKRNLSMSPNLSRNYAGAQLGFRF
;
A
#
# COMPACT_ATOMS: atom_id res chain seq x y z
N MET A 1 48.38 -47.11 -15.48
CA MET A 1 47.46 -47.53 -14.40
C MET A 1 46.39 -46.45 -14.32
N SER A 2 45.26 -46.65 -15.01
CA SER A 2 44.27 -45.60 -15.28
C SER A 2 42.93 -45.99 -14.66
N ILE A 3 42.46 -45.21 -13.69
CA ILE A 3 41.19 -45.40 -12.99
C ILE A 3 40.13 -44.59 -13.75
N ARG A 4 39.14 -45.27 -14.35
CA ARG A 4 37.93 -44.65 -14.90
C ARG A 4 36.84 -44.69 -13.82
N LEU A 5 36.43 -43.51 -13.34
CA LEU A 5 35.28 -43.34 -12.44
C LEU A 5 34.02 -43.19 -13.30
N ALA A 6 33.09 -44.14 -13.19
CA ALA A 6 31.75 -44.05 -13.78
C ALA A 6 30.79 -43.43 -12.76
N LEU A 7 30.26 -42.24 -13.05
CA LEU A 7 29.22 -41.60 -12.26
C LEU A 7 27.85 -42.05 -12.80
N VAL A 8 27.17 -42.94 -12.08
CA VAL A 8 25.78 -43.34 -12.35
C VAL A 8 24.85 -42.30 -11.73
N SER A 9 24.17 -41.53 -12.58
CA SER A 9 23.13 -40.57 -12.16
C SER A 9 21.76 -41.26 -12.15
N GLY A 10 21.26 -41.56 -10.96
CA GLY A 10 19.91 -42.09 -10.74
C GLY A 10 18.94 -40.97 -10.34
N ALA A 11 18.14 -40.49 -11.29
CA ALA A 11 17.06 -39.55 -11.02
C ALA A 11 15.82 -40.30 -10.49
N ARG A 12 15.43 -40.06 -9.23
CA ARG A 12 14.13 -40.49 -8.68
C ARG A 12 13.06 -39.43 -8.96
N PRO A 13 11.83 -39.81 -9.35
CA PRO A 13 10.73 -38.87 -9.52
C PRO A 13 10.21 -38.40 -8.15
N VAL A 14 10.24 -37.07 -7.93
CA VAL A 14 9.57 -36.43 -6.80
C VAL A 14 8.08 -36.35 -7.11
N CYS A 15 7.27 -37.13 -6.40
CA CYS A 15 5.81 -36.97 -6.35
C CYS A 15 5.47 -35.71 -5.54
N VAL A 16 5.11 -34.62 -6.21
CA VAL A 16 4.48 -33.46 -5.56
C VAL A 16 3.01 -33.80 -5.35
N ALA A 17 2.67 -34.24 -4.14
CA ALA A 17 1.29 -34.32 -3.68
C ALA A 17 0.79 -32.88 -3.45
N LEU A 18 -0.11 -32.43 -4.31
CA LEU A 18 -0.81 -31.15 -4.20
C LEU A 18 -1.90 -31.31 -3.14
N SER A 19 -1.56 -31.09 -1.86
CA SER A 19 -2.51 -31.01 -0.77
C SER A 19 -3.30 -29.70 -0.87
N LEU A 20 -4.55 -29.79 -1.31
CA LEU A 20 -5.57 -28.76 -1.21
C LEU A 20 -5.87 -28.49 0.27
N LEU A 21 -5.21 -27.51 0.88
CA LEU A 21 -5.65 -26.92 2.14
C LEU A 21 -6.71 -25.87 1.83
N LEU A 22 -7.98 -26.24 2.03
CA LEU A 22 -9.06 -25.28 2.25
C LEU A 22 -8.81 -24.59 3.61
N PRO A 23 -8.89 -23.25 3.71
CA PRO A 23 -9.06 -22.61 5.00
C PRO A 23 -10.52 -22.80 5.45
N GLU A 24 -10.69 -23.69 6.41
CA GLU A 24 -11.89 -23.82 7.22
C GLU A 24 -11.99 -22.56 8.11
N ALA A 25 -12.66 -21.53 7.62
CA ALA A 25 -12.98 -20.35 8.41
C ALA A 25 -14.08 -20.71 9.42
N ALA A 26 -13.67 -21.22 10.58
CA ALA A 26 -14.52 -21.41 11.73
C ALA A 26 -15.04 -20.04 12.20
N VAL A 27 -16.30 -19.77 11.88
CA VAL A 27 -17.12 -18.74 12.53
C VAL A 27 -17.37 -19.20 13.96
N ALA A 28 -16.50 -18.81 14.88
CA ALA A 28 -16.73 -18.99 16.31
C ALA A 28 -17.61 -17.84 16.82
N ALA A 29 -18.89 -18.17 17.01
CA ALA A 29 -19.86 -17.35 17.70
C ALA A 29 -19.64 -17.41 19.22
N THR A 30 -19.73 -16.24 19.84
CA THR A 30 -20.29 -15.96 21.17
C THR A 30 -19.58 -16.49 22.43
N ALA A 31 -19.16 -15.56 23.28
CA ALA A 31 -19.20 -15.71 24.74
C ALA A 31 -19.68 -14.38 25.39
N PRO A 32 -20.50 -14.45 26.46
CA PRO A 32 -21.14 -13.29 27.09
C PRO A 32 -20.37 -12.78 28.33
N GLY A 33 -20.60 -11.51 28.67
CA GLY A 33 -20.68 -11.04 30.05
C GLY A 33 -19.37 -10.82 30.80
N ALA A 34 -18.88 -9.58 30.79
CA ALA A 34 -18.06 -9.03 31.88
C ALA A 34 -18.71 -7.74 32.37
N ALA A 35 -19.05 -7.71 33.65
CA ALA A 35 -19.70 -6.59 34.34
C ALA A 35 -18.76 -5.38 34.48
N PRO A 36 -19.30 -4.15 34.59
CA PRO A 36 -18.49 -2.96 34.86
C PRO A 36 -18.05 -2.94 36.34
N THR A 37 -16.74 -3.00 36.56
CA THR A 37 -16.15 -2.72 37.88
C THR A 37 -16.07 -1.21 38.07
N THR A 38 -16.93 -0.67 38.94
CA THR A 38 -16.89 0.72 39.40
C THR A 38 -15.60 0.96 40.17
N SER A 39 -14.66 1.70 39.56
CA SER A 39 -13.44 2.17 40.22
C SER A 39 -13.78 3.41 41.05
N ALA A 40 -13.68 3.30 42.38
CA ALA A 40 -13.89 4.38 43.31
C ALA A 40 -12.70 5.37 43.25
N ALA A 41 -13.00 6.64 42.98
CA ALA A 41 -12.04 7.73 42.99
C ALA A 41 -11.57 8.06 44.43
N PRO A 42 -10.27 8.29 44.66
CA PRO A 42 -9.78 8.82 45.93
C PRO A 42 -10.11 10.33 46.08
N PRO A 43 -10.33 10.83 47.31
CA PRO A 43 -10.55 12.25 47.57
C PRO A 43 -9.27 13.05 47.33
N MET A 44 -9.36 14.11 46.54
CA MET A 44 -8.26 15.06 46.32
C MET A 44 -8.07 15.98 47.55
N PRO A 45 -6.82 16.30 47.93
CA PRO A 45 -6.53 17.34 48.90
C PRO A 45 -6.72 18.74 48.28
N ASP A 46 -7.40 19.61 49.03
CA ASP A 46 -7.47 21.06 48.77
C ASP A 46 -6.06 21.66 48.79
N ALA A 47 -5.55 22.00 47.60
CA ALA A 47 -4.32 22.74 47.42
C ALA A 47 -4.61 24.05 46.69
N THR A 48 -5.17 25.01 47.42
CA THR A 48 -5.16 26.44 47.07
C THR A 48 -3.72 26.97 47.14
N ALA A 49 -2.93 26.69 46.10
CA ALA A 49 -1.73 27.44 45.79
C ALA A 49 -2.03 28.30 44.56
N SER A 50 -2.22 29.60 44.77
CA SER A 50 -2.35 30.58 43.69
C SER A 50 -1.04 30.63 42.92
N LEU A 51 -0.98 29.92 41.79
CA LEU A 51 0.08 30.04 40.82
C LEU A 51 -0.12 31.36 40.03
N PRO A 52 0.97 32.07 39.69
CA PRO A 52 0.90 33.23 38.81
C PRO A 52 0.27 32.78 37.48
N VAL A 53 -0.86 33.37 37.13
CA VAL A 53 -1.53 33.16 35.84
C VAL A 53 -0.54 33.61 34.76
N PRO A 54 0.02 32.71 33.94
CA PRO A 54 0.82 33.13 32.80
C PRO A 54 -0.09 33.97 31.91
N GLU A 55 0.35 35.18 31.58
CA GLU A 55 -0.30 35.97 30.53
C GLU A 55 -0.45 35.07 29.30
N PRO A 56 -1.64 35.02 28.68
CA PRO A 56 -1.87 34.20 27.51
C PRO A 56 -0.90 34.66 26.43
N SER A 57 0.18 33.91 26.25
CA SER A 57 1.09 34.05 25.11
C SER A 57 0.21 34.19 23.88
N GLU A 58 0.41 35.26 23.12
CA GLU A 58 -0.30 35.59 21.88
C GLU A 58 -0.16 34.43 20.89
N HIS A 59 -0.93 33.37 21.10
CA HIS A 59 -1.09 32.26 20.19
C HIS A 59 -1.70 32.90 18.97
N SER A 60 -0.84 33.13 17.98
CA SER A 60 -1.17 33.75 16.71
C SER A 60 -2.39 33.02 16.17
N SER A 61 -3.55 33.62 16.38
CA SER A 61 -4.81 33.20 15.82
C SER A 61 -4.63 33.39 14.31
N ILE A 62 -4.27 32.30 13.64
CA ILE A 62 -4.25 32.26 12.18
C ILE A 62 -5.68 32.62 11.78
N ALA A 63 -5.84 33.80 11.19
CA ALA A 63 -7.13 34.24 10.71
C ALA A 63 -7.68 33.14 9.79
N PRO A 64 -8.90 32.62 10.02
CA PRO A 64 -9.47 31.51 9.26
C PRO A 64 -9.48 31.70 7.73
N ASP A 65 -9.31 32.95 7.27
CA ASP A 65 -9.46 33.37 5.88
C ASP A 65 -8.12 33.58 5.14
N ASP A 66 -6.99 33.02 5.60
CA ASP A 66 -5.75 33.09 4.82
C ASP A 66 -5.86 32.27 3.51
N PRO A 67 -5.79 32.89 2.32
CA PRO A 67 -5.91 32.19 1.04
C PRO A 67 -4.79 31.16 0.82
N ALA A 68 -3.61 31.35 1.41
CA ALA A 68 -2.52 30.38 1.32
C ALA A 68 -2.84 29.09 2.10
N LEU A 69 -3.50 29.23 3.26
CA LEU A 69 -3.96 28.07 4.03
C LEU A 69 -5.03 27.29 3.26
N ALA A 70 -6.02 27.98 2.68
CA ALA A 70 -7.05 27.33 1.86
C ALA A 70 -6.45 26.60 0.65
N LEU A 71 -5.50 27.22 -0.06
CA LEU A 71 -4.85 26.62 -1.22
C LEU A 71 -3.99 25.40 -0.84
N SER A 72 -3.21 25.49 0.24
CA SER A 72 -2.41 24.35 0.72
C SER A 72 -3.27 23.17 1.15
N ARG A 73 -4.42 23.42 1.78
CA ARG A 73 -5.40 22.39 2.13
C ARG A 73 -5.98 21.71 0.88
N ALA A 74 -6.37 22.48 -0.13
CA ALA A 74 -6.89 21.92 -1.38
C ALA A 74 -5.88 20.99 -2.07
N HIS A 75 -4.60 21.38 -2.11
CA HIS A 75 -3.53 20.52 -2.60
C HIS A 75 -3.32 19.28 -1.73
N PHE A 76 -3.37 19.43 -0.40
CA PHE A 76 -3.25 18.29 0.51
C PHE A 76 -4.36 17.24 0.28
N GLU A 77 -5.62 17.68 0.22
CA GLU A 77 -6.78 16.81 0.00
C GLU A 77 -6.72 16.12 -1.36
N SER A 78 -6.35 16.85 -2.42
CA SER A 78 -6.16 16.27 -3.76
C SER A 78 -5.04 15.22 -3.77
N GLY A 79 -3.93 15.49 -3.07
CA GLY A 79 -2.83 14.54 -2.92
C GLY A 79 -3.22 13.30 -2.12
N LEU A 80 -4.03 13.46 -1.07
CA LEU A 80 -4.55 12.34 -0.28
C LEU A 80 -5.44 11.42 -1.12
N ALA A 81 -6.36 11.97 -1.92
CA ALA A 81 -7.19 11.19 -2.83
C ALA A 81 -6.34 10.44 -3.88
N ALA A 82 -5.30 11.08 -4.41
CA ALA A 82 -4.36 10.44 -5.34
C ALA A 82 -3.55 9.31 -4.66
N TYR A 83 -3.12 9.51 -3.42
CA TYR A 83 -2.38 8.51 -2.64
C TYR A 83 -3.25 7.29 -2.36
N GLN A 84 -4.50 7.49 -1.93
CA GLN A 84 -5.46 6.42 -1.64
C GLN A 84 -5.81 5.58 -2.87
N THR A 85 -5.80 6.17 -4.07
CA THR A 85 -6.02 5.47 -5.34
C THR A 85 -4.75 4.82 -5.91
N GLY A 86 -3.63 4.87 -5.18
CA GLY A 86 -2.34 4.31 -5.59
C GLY A 86 -1.64 5.10 -6.69
N ASN A 87 -2.09 6.33 -6.98
CA ASN A 87 -1.46 7.26 -7.91
C ASN A 87 -0.43 8.13 -7.18
N TYR A 88 0.66 7.49 -6.75
CA TYR A 88 1.69 8.13 -5.93
C TYR A 88 2.40 9.30 -6.63
N ALA A 89 2.57 9.24 -7.95
CA ALA A 89 3.17 10.34 -8.72
C ALA A 89 2.32 11.62 -8.66
N LEU A 90 0.99 11.49 -8.77
CA LEU A 90 0.08 12.61 -8.61
C LEU A 90 0.05 13.11 -7.17
N ALA A 91 0.05 12.20 -6.18
CA ALA A 91 0.11 12.55 -4.76
C ALA A 91 1.36 13.38 -4.44
N ILE A 92 2.54 12.93 -4.89
CA ILE A 92 3.80 13.67 -4.75
C ILE A 92 3.68 15.07 -5.35
N THR A 93 3.10 15.19 -6.55
CA THR A 93 2.93 16.50 -7.22
C THR A 93 2.08 17.44 -6.38
N GLN A 94 0.92 16.98 -5.91
CA GLN A 94 -0.01 17.78 -5.12
C GLN A 94 0.57 18.16 -3.76
N TRP A 95 1.16 17.22 -3.02
CA TRP A 95 1.78 17.51 -1.73
C TRP A 95 3.01 18.40 -1.85
N THR A 96 3.77 18.31 -2.95
CA THR A 96 4.86 19.26 -3.22
C THR A 96 4.33 20.68 -3.40
N GLN A 97 3.19 20.86 -4.07
CA GLN A 97 2.53 22.16 -4.20
C GLN A 97 2.04 22.68 -2.84
N ALA A 98 1.39 21.84 -2.04
CA ALA A 98 1.00 22.20 -0.67
C ALA A 98 2.21 22.62 0.18
N HIS A 99 3.29 21.84 0.16
CA HIS A 99 4.52 22.12 0.90
C HIS A 99 5.16 23.45 0.48
N ALA A 100 5.15 23.77 -0.82
CA ALA A 100 5.65 25.04 -1.34
C ALA A 100 4.80 26.23 -0.86
N VAL A 101 3.46 26.11 -0.86
CA VAL A 101 2.57 27.15 -0.34
C VAL A 101 2.80 27.38 1.16
N MET A 102 2.89 26.30 1.94
CA MET A 102 3.14 26.37 3.39
C MET A 102 4.47 27.04 3.73
N ALA A 103 5.49 26.93 2.88
CA ALA A 103 6.79 27.57 3.09
C ALA A 103 6.72 29.11 3.12
N SER A 104 5.66 29.71 2.56
CA SER A 104 5.46 31.16 2.57
C SER A 104 4.77 31.68 3.84
N VAL A 105 4.24 30.79 4.68
CA VAL A 105 3.48 31.13 5.89
C VAL A 105 4.21 30.59 7.12
N PRO A 106 4.92 31.43 7.90
CA PRO A 106 5.70 30.98 9.05
C PRO A 106 4.91 30.16 10.08
N ALA A 107 3.63 30.48 10.28
CA ALA A 107 2.73 29.76 11.17
C ALA A 107 2.47 28.30 10.75
N LEU A 108 2.74 27.93 9.50
CA LEU A 108 2.57 26.57 8.98
C LEU A 108 3.87 25.74 9.00
N THR A 109 4.90 26.19 9.72
CA THR A 109 6.18 25.47 9.81
C THR A 109 5.98 24.03 10.33
N GLY A 110 5.24 23.85 11.43
CA GLY A 110 4.96 22.52 11.99
C GLY A 110 4.20 21.60 11.02
N PRO A 111 3.01 22.00 10.54
CA PRO A 111 2.26 21.24 9.52
C PRO A 111 3.07 20.92 8.26
N ARG A 112 3.99 21.81 7.86
CA ARG A 112 4.88 21.57 6.72
C ARG A 112 5.86 20.42 6.98
N HIS A 113 6.41 20.29 8.19
CA HIS A 113 7.28 19.16 8.55
C HIS A 113 6.50 17.84 8.58
N VAL A 114 5.27 17.84 9.12
CA VAL A 114 4.37 16.68 9.07
C VAL A 114 4.07 16.28 7.62
N LEU A 115 3.80 17.24 6.73
CA LEU A 115 3.65 16.96 5.30
C LEU A 115 4.93 16.41 4.65
N GLY A 116 6.11 16.76 5.17
CA GLY A 116 7.39 16.18 4.77
C GLY A 116 7.47 14.67 5.02
N LEU A 117 6.89 14.19 6.14
CA LEU A 117 6.76 12.76 6.44
C LEU A 117 5.90 12.05 5.38
N ASP A 118 4.72 12.62 5.07
CA ASP A 118 3.80 12.08 4.07
C ASP A 118 4.42 12.05 2.66
N LEU A 119 5.10 13.12 2.26
CA LEU A 119 5.87 13.18 1.00
C LEU A 119 6.95 12.09 0.95
N GLY A 120 7.71 11.91 2.03
CA GLY A 120 8.72 10.85 2.14
C GLY A 120 8.11 9.45 1.97
N GLN A 121 6.95 9.22 2.57
CA GLN A 121 6.20 7.97 2.42
C GLN A 121 5.69 7.77 0.98
N ALA A 122 5.15 8.80 0.33
CA ALA A 122 4.69 8.70 -1.06
C ALA A 122 5.83 8.36 -2.02
N HIS A 123 7.02 8.94 -1.82
CA HIS A 123 8.22 8.57 -2.57
C HIS A 123 8.62 7.11 -2.37
N LEU A 124 8.59 6.59 -1.13
CA LEU A 124 8.84 5.18 -0.88
C LEU A 124 7.84 4.27 -1.61
N ARG A 125 6.55 4.63 -1.62
CA ARG A 125 5.53 3.88 -2.35
C ARG A 125 5.70 3.95 -3.88
N ALA A 126 6.19 5.08 -4.39
CA ALA A 126 6.52 5.23 -5.80
C ALA A 126 7.71 4.33 -6.18
N TYR A 127 8.79 4.35 -5.38
CA TYR A 127 9.93 3.43 -5.53
C TYR A 127 9.49 1.96 -5.52
N ASP A 128 8.61 1.57 -4.60
CA ASP A 128 8.08 0.20 -4.53
C ASP A 128 7.36 -0.23 -5.83
N ARG A 129 6.87 0.74 -6.60
CA ARG A 129 6.10 0.50 -7.83
C ARG A 129 6.98 0.47 -9.09
N ASP A 130 7.95 1.37 -9.21
CA ASP A 130 8.75 1.53 -10.44
C ASP A 130 10.24 1.19 -10.29
N GLY A 131 10.74 1.08 -9.06
CA GLY A 131 12.14 0.82 -8.75
C GLY A 131 13.09 1.99 -9.08
N ASP A 132 12.61 3.23 -9.28
CA ASP A 132 13.49 4.37 -9.57
C ASP A 132 14.19 4.87 -8.28
N PRO A 133 15.52 4.69 -8.14
CA PRO A 133 16.25 5.09 -6.94
C PRO A 133 16.19 6.58 -6.63
N ARG A 134 15.84 7.44 -7.60
CA ARG A 134 15.65 8.88 -7.37
C ARG A 134 14.57 9.16 -6.34
N HIS A 135 13.57 8.29 -6.21
CA HIS A 135 12.57 8.42 -5.16
C HIS A 135 13.18 8.27 -3.77
N LEU A 136 14.14 7.38 -3.59
CA LEU A 136 14.85 7.20 -2.31
C LEU A 136 15.72 8.43 -2.00
N GLU A 137 16.40 8.98 -3.01
CA GLU A 137 17.23 10.17 -2.89
C GLU A 137 16.42 11.40 -2.43
N VAL A 138 15.18 11.54 -2.88
CA VAL A 138 14.27 12.62 -2.46
C VAL A 138 13.60 12.35 -1.12
N ALA A 139 13.21 11.10 -0.83
CA ALA A 139 12.57 10.74 0.44
C ALA A 139 13.49 10.95 1.66
N GLN A 140 14.78 10.63 1.52
CA GLN A 140 15.74 10.66 2.63
C GLN A 140 15.85 12.03 3.31
N PRO A 141 16.09 13.17 2.62
CA PRO A 141 16.16 14.48 3.26
C PRO A 141 14.82 14.93 3.86
N LEU A 142 13.68 14.56 3.27
CA LEU A 142 12.35 14.90 3.81
C LEU A 142 12.13 14.24 5.19
N LEU A 143 12.43 12.94 5.29
CA LEU A 143 12.30 12.18 6.53
C LEU A 143 13.29 12.62 7.61
N ARG A 144 14.53 12.93 7.22
CA ARG A 144 15.51 13.52 8.15
C ARG A 144 15.04 14.87 8.68
N GLY A 145 14.52 15.74 7.80
CA GLY A 145 14.01 17.04 8.21
C GLY A 145 12.80 16.97 9.14
N TYR A 146 11.96 15.93 9.03
CA TYR A 146 10.90 15.66 10.00
C TYR A 146 11.47 15.24 11.37
N ILE A 147 12.38 14.27 11.40
CA ILE A 147 12.98 13.78 12.66
C ILE A 147 13.75 14.89 13.37
N GLU A 148 14.56 15.65 12.63
CA GLU A 148 15.34 16.77 13.18
C GLU A 148 14.42 17.84 13.79
N TRP A 149 13.25 18.08 13.18
CA TRP A 149 12.25 19.00 13.72
C TRP A 149 11.60 18.48 15.01
N VAL A 150 11.17 17.20 15.03
CA VAL A 150 10.59 16.57 16.23
C VAL A 150 11.59 16.46 17.38
N ASP A 151 12.89 16.27 17.07
CA ASP A 151 13.96 16.11 18.08
C ASP A 151 14.50 17.43 18.65
N ARG A 152 13.93 18.57 18.26
CA ARG A 152 14.34 19.87 18.80
C ARG A 152 14.03 19.97 20.30
N THR A 153 14.96 20.56 21.06
CA THR A 153 14.82 20.70 22.52
C THR A 153 13.66 21.61 22.93
N ASP A 154 13.24 22.53 22.05
CA ASP A 154 12.12 23.45 22.27
C ASP A 154 10.77 22.94 21.73
N HIS A 155 10.73 21.73 21.15
CA HIS A 155 9.51 21.13 20.60
C HIS A 155 8.91 20.10 21.56
N GLU A 156 7.67 20.33 21.98
CA GLU A 156 6.92 19.36 22.78
C GLU A 156 6.24 18.35 21.86
N LEU A 157 6.61 17.06 21.97
CA LEU A 157 6.04 16.00 21.14
C LEU A 157 4.56 15.80 21.45
N THR A 158 3.73 15.99 20.42
CA THR A 158 2.35 15.51 20.45
C THR A 158 2.30 13.98 20.47
N ASP A 159 1.16 13.40 20.86
CA ASP A 159 0.99 11.95 20.88
C ASP A 159 1.16 11.34 19.48
N VAL A 160 0.63 12.01 18.45
CA VAL A 160 0.77 11.60 17.05
C VAL A 160 2.24 11.63 16.60
N GLU A 161 2.98 12.70 16.91
CA GLU A 161 4.41 12.79 16.56
C GLU A 161 5.25 11.72 17.27
N ARG A 162 4.88 11.36 18.50
CA ARG A 162 5.54 10.28 19.25
C ARG A 162 5.37 8.92 18.57
N GLU A 163 4.24 8.69 17.91
CA GLU A 163 3.96 7.48 17.12
C GLU A 163 4.64 7.54 15.74
N ASP A 164 4.64 8.70 15.09
CA ASP A 164 5.19 8.86 13.73
C ASP A 164 6.72 8.93 13.71
N ARG A 165 7.37 9.37 14.80
CA ARG A 165 8.83 9.41 14.91
C ARG A 165 9.51 8.05 14.67
N PRO A 166 9.17 6.94 15.36
CA PRO A 166 9.77 5.64 15.10
C PRO A 166 9.48 5.15 13.67
N ARG A 167 8.29 5.45 13.13
CA ARG A 167 7.95 5.11 11.74
C ARG A 167 8.86 5.83 10.73
N ALA A 168 9.18 7.10 10.96
CA ALA A 168 10.14 7.85 10.13
C ALA A 168 11.55 7.24 10.18
N LEU A 169 12.00 6.80 11.37
CA LEU A 169 13.28 6.11 11.55
C LEU A 169 13.32 4.78 10.81
N ASP A 170 12.25 3.98 10.87
CA ASP A 170 12.14 2.72 10.13
C ASP A 170 12.20 2.94 8.62
N MET A 171 11.53 3.99 8.13
CA MET A 171 11.58 4.39 6.72
C MET A 171 13.00 4.81 6.28
N LEU A 172 13.74 5.55 7.11
CA LEU A 172 15.15 5.88 6.83
C LEU A 172 16.04 4.63 6.84
N ALA A 173 15.88 3.74 7.82
CA ALA A 173 16.63 2.50 7.90
C ALA A 173 16.41 1.62 6.65
N ARG A 174 15.17 1.61 6.14
CA ARG A 174 14.82 0.97 4.87
C ARG A 174 15.55 1.61 3.68
N ILE A 175 15.51 2.93 3.56
CA ILE A 175 16.21 3.67 2.48
C ILE A 175 17.70 3.32 2.49
N ASP A 176 18.33 3.36 3.66
CA ASP A 176 19.77 3.08 3.80
C ASP A 176 20.12 1.62 3.48
N ALA A 177 19.20 0.66 3.69
CA ALA A 177 19.38 -0.73 3.28
C ALA A 177 19.30 -0.90 1.75
N GLU A 178 18.29 -0.30 1.11
CA GLU A 178 18.10 -0.33 -0.34
C GLU A 178 19.27 0.36 -1.07
N GLN A 179 19.68 1.54 -0.62
CA GLN A 179 20.81 2.27 -1.19
C GLN A 179 22.14 1.50 -1.07
N ARG A 180 22.35 0.76 0.03
CA ARG A 180 23.52 -0.15 0.16
C ARG A 180 23.45 -1.33 -0.80
N GLY A 181 22.26 -1.85 -1.10
CA GLY A 181 22.06 -2.89 -2.11
C GLY A 181 22.28 -2.39 -3.55
N LEU A 182 21.99 -1.12 -3.80
CA LEU A 182 22.22 -0.44 -5.09
C LEU A 182 23.67 0.01 -5.29
N ALA A 183 24.51 -0.04 -4.25
CA ALA A 183 25.91 0.32 -4.36
C ALA A 183 26.54 -0.48 -5.52
N PRO A 184 27.12 0.19 -6.53
CA PRO A 184 27.61 -0.47 -7.72
C PRO A 184 28.58 -1.56 -7.28
N VAL A 185 28.19 -2.82 -7.52
CA VAL A 185 29.09 -3.97 -7.34
C VAL A 185 30.38 -3.56 -8.06
N PRO A 186 31.52 -3.48 -7.36
CA PRO A 186 32.77 -2.98 -7.93
C PRO A 186 32.95 -3.71 -9.24
N ALA A 187 32.99 -2.96 -10.34
CA ALA A 187 32.93 -3.51 -11.68
C ALA A 187 34.02 -4.57 -11.78
N ILE A 188 33.63 -5.84 -11.67
CA ILE A 188 34.55 -6.95 -11.89
C ILE A 188 34.96 -6.74 -13.32
N THR A 189 36.24 -6.41 -13.53
CA THR A 189 36.85 -6.19 -14.83
C THR A 189 36.47 -7.38 -15.69
N ARG A 190 35.43 -7.22 -16.52
CA ARG A 190 34.84 -8.29 -17.30
C ARG A 190 35.98 -8.78 -18.20
N PRO A 191 36.50 -10.02 -18.01
CA PRO A 191 37.50 -10.56 -18.92
C PRO A 191 36.91 -10.47 -20.33
N ALA A 192 37.73 -9.98 -21.27
CA ALA A 192 37.35 -9.72 -22.64
C ALA A 192 36.44 -10.83 -23.17
N ALA A 193 35.25 -10.44 -23.63
CA ALA A 193 34.20 -11.36 -24.05
C ALA A 193 34.72 -12.26 -25.16
N SER A 194 34.76 -13.57 -24.88
CA SER A 194 34.90 -14.58 -25.92
C SER A 194 33.73 -14.45 -26.92
N PRO A 195 33.97 -14.67 -28.22
CA PRO A 195 32.99 -14.48 -29.28
C PRO A 195 31.70 -15.27 -29.03
N VAL A 196 30.58 -14.57 -29.25
CA VAL A 196 29.20 -15.04 -29.08
C VAL A 196 28.97 -16.32 -29.90
N GLY A 197 28.73 -17.43 -29.20
CA GLY A 197 28.25 -18.67 -29.79
C GLY A 197 26.81 -18.52 -30.30
N SER A 198 26.54 -19.12 -31.46
CA SER A 198 25.25 -19.13 -32.14
C SER A 198 24.07 -19.44 -31.20
N PRO A 199 22.90 -18.80 -31.42
CA PRO A 199 21.72 -18.98 -30.57
C PRO A 199 21.32 -20.45 -30.50
N ALA A 200 21.27 -20.97 -29.26
CA ALA A 200 20.82 -22.32 -28.98
C ALA A 200 19.40 -22.51 -29.52
N SER A 201 19.20 -23.56 -30.32
CA SER A 201 17.87 -23.94 -30.81
C SER A 201 16.91 -24.14 -29.63
N PRO A 202 15.67 -23.65 -29.70
CA PRO A 202 14.72 -23.77 -28.60
C PRO A 202 14.50 -25.25 -28.26
N SER A 203 14.74 -25.59 -27.01
CA SER A 203 14.52 -26.93 -26.47
C SER A 203 13.04 -27.32 -26.69
N ARG A 204 12.82 -28.37 -27.48
CA ARG A 204 11.47 -28.91 -27.73
C ARG A 204 10.90 -29.42 -26.41
N MET A 205 9.90 -28.74 -25.86
CA MET A 205 9.17 -29.23 -24.69
C MET A 205 8.39 -30.50 -25.04
N ASP A 206 8.38 -31.46 -24.13
CA ASP A 206 7.60 -32.70 -24.23
C ASP A 206 6.09 -32.40 -24.19
N ALA A 207 5.31 -33.18 -24.95
CA ALA A 207 3.86 -33.04 -25.05
C ALA A 207 3.17 -33.21 -23.67
N LYS A 208 3.74 -34.01 -22.77
CA LYS A 208 3.23 -34.19 -21.41
C LYS A 208 3.37 -32.92 -20.57
N THR A 209 4.48 -32.19 -20.72
CA THR A 209 4.72 -30.90 -20.05
C THR A 209 3.75 -29.84 -20.55
N SER A 210 3.46 -29.81 -21.86
CA SER A 210 2.49 -28.87 -22.43
C SER A 210 1.06 -29.04 -21.86
N ARG A 211 0.59 -30.29 -21.68
CA ARG A 211 -0.74 -30.56 -21.09
C ARG A 211 -0.84 -30.05 -19.65
N ARG A 212 0.23 -30.22 -18.85
CA ARG A 212 0.26 -29.74 -17.47
C ARG A 212 0.21 -28.21 -17.39
N LEU A 213 0.89 -27.51 -18.30
CA LEU A 213 0.86 -26.05 -18.38
C LEU A 213 -0.53 -25.51 -18.75
N VAL A 214 -1.25 -26.17 -19.67
CA VAL A 214 -2.64 -25.76 -20.02
C VAL A 214 -3.59 -25.95 -18.84
N ILE A 215 -3.49 -27.08 -18.11
CA ILE A 215 -4.33 -27.33 -16.94
C ILE A 215 -4.02 -26.30 -15.85
N ALA A 216 -2.74 -26.04 -15.56
CA ALA A 216 -2.35 -25.01 -14.60
C ALA A 216 -2.92 -23.64 -15.00
N GLY A 217 -2.64 -23.17 -16.23
CA GLY A 217 -3.10 -21.87 -16.70
C GLY A 217 -4.63 -21.71 -16.71
N SER A 218 -5.39 -22.77 -16.98
CA SER A 218 -6.87 -22.72 -16.94
C SER A 218 -7.43 -22.64 -15.51
N VAL A 219 -6.84 -23.36 -14.54
CA VAL A 219 -7.21 -23.22 -13.13
C VAL A 219 -6.90 -21.81 -12.63
N THR A 220 -5.71 -21.29 -12.95
CA THR A 220 -5.30 -19.92 -12.58
C THR A 220 -6.29 -18.91 -13.17
N LEU A 221 -6.63 -19.01 -14.46
CA LEU A 221 -7.62 -18.13 -15.09
C LEU A 221 -9.01 -18.21 -14.42
N GLY A 222 -9.45 -19.42 -14.07
CA GLY A 222 -10.73 -19.63 -13.38
C GLY A 222 -10.79 -18.93 -12.02
N VAL A 223 -9.71 -19.00 -11.24
CA VAL A 223 -9.58 -18.28 -9.96
C VAL A 223 -9.63 -16.77 -10.19
N ALA A 224 -8.91 -16.24 -11.18
CA ALA A 224 -8.88 -14.81 -11.47
C ALA A 224 -10.27 -14.23 -11.79
N VAL A 225 -11.05 -14.94 -12.63
CA VAL A 225 -12.41 -14.54 -13.00
C VAL A 225 -13.35 -14.60 -11.80
N LEU A 226 -13.27 -15.68 -11.01
CA LEU A 226 -14.10 -15.80 -9.80
C LEU A 226 -13.80 -14.67 -8.80
N SER A 227 -12.52 -14.35 -8.57
CA SER A 227 -12.12 -13.23 -7.70
C SER A 227 -12.65 -11.89 -8.19
N ALA A 228 -12.58 -11.63 -9.50
CA ALA A 228 -13.08 -10.39 -10.09
C ALA A 228 -14.60 -10.25 -9.94
N VAL A 229 -15.36 -11.34 -10.17
CA VAL A 229 -16.82 -11.35 -9.99
C VAL A 229 -17.20 -11.11 -8.53
N THR A 230 -16.50 -11.74 -7.59
CA THR A 230 -16.75 -11.52 -6.16
C THR A 230 -16.45 -10.08 -5.75
N ALA A 231 -15.38 -9.47 -6.24
CA ALA A 231 -15.07 -8.06 -5.97
C ALA A 231 -16.17 -7.12 -6.51
N LEU A 232 -16.67 -7.38 -7.73
CA LEU A 232 -17.80 -6.64 -8.31
C LEU A 232 -19.10 -6.81 -7.50
N ALA A 233 -19.36 -8.01 -6.97
CA ALA A 233 -20.53 -8.27 -6.14
C ALA A 233 -20.52 -7.54 -4.78
N LEU A 234 -19.34 -7.13 -4.29
CA LEU A 234 -19.17 -6.37 -3.05
C LEU A 234 -19.27 -4.84 -3.24
N MET A 235 -19.22 -4.32 -4.48
CA MET A 235 -19.31 -2.88 -4.73
C MET A 235 -20.65 -2.25 -4.26
N PRO A 236 -21.82 -2.88 -4.46
CA PRO A 236 -23.09 -2.32 -3.97
C PRO A 236 -23.14 -2.18 -2.44
N SER A 237 -22.45 -3.07 -1.68
CA SER A 237 -22.39 -2.92 -0.23
C SER A 237 -21.50 -1.77 0.21
N ALA A 238 -20.43 -1.46 -0.52
CA ALA A 238 -19.59 -0.29 -0.23
C ALA A 238 -20.40 1.02 -0.37
N GLY A 239 -21.20 1.16 -1.44
CA GLY A 239 -22.06 2.32 -1.62
C GLY A 239 -23.16 2.45 -0.56
N ARG A 240 -23.64 1.33 0.01
CA ARG A 240 -24.59 1.37 1.14
C ARG A 240 -23.92 1.87 2.42
N ILE A 241 -22.68 1.50 2.69
CA ILE A 241 -21.94 1.96 3.87
C ILE A 241 -21.73 3.48 3.81
N GLU A 242 -21.39 4.01 2.64
CA GLU A 242 -21.25 5.46 2.42
C GLU A 242 -22.57 6.19 2.61
N TYR A 243 -23.66 5.67 2.05
CA TYR A 243 -25.00 6.22 2.27
C TYR A 243 -25.45 6.15 3.74
N GLU A 244 -25.17 5.05 4.45
CA GLU A 244 -25.43 4.93 5.90
C GLU A 244 -24.63 5.98 6.68
N TYR A 245 -23.38 6.22 6.31
CA TYR A 245 -22.53 7.23 6.93
C TYR A 245 -23.10 8.64 6.74
N GLU A 246 -23.47 9.00 5.50
CA GLU A 246 -24.09 10.29 5.17
C GLU A 246 -25.41 10.51 5.92
N GLN A 247 -26.27 9.48 5.98
CA GLN A 247 -27.51 9.54 6.75
C GLN A 247 -27.26 9.74 8.24
N LEU A 248 -26.29 9.02 8.82
CA LEU A 248 -25.96 9.14 10.23
C LEU A 248 -25.41 10.53 10.57
N GLN A 249 -24.63 11.09 9.65
CA GLN A 249 -24.09 12.44 9.77
C GLN A 249 -25.18 13.51 9.66
N ALA A 250 -26.11 13.36 8.70
CA ALA A 250 -27.26 14.24 8.57
C ALA A 250 -28.17 14.19 9.81
N GLU A 251 -28.43 12.99 10.34
CA GLU A 251 -29.21 12.80 11.58
C GLU A 251 -28.51 13.44 12.79
N ALA A 252 -27.18 13.29 12.90
CA ALA A 252 -26.40 13.90 13.97
C ALA A 252 -26.46 15.43 13.92
N LEU A 253 -26.37 16.02 12.73
CA LEU A 253 -26.47 17.47 12.50
C LEU A 253 -27.87 18.02 12.81
N GLU A 254 -28.93 17.30 12.42
CA GLU A 254 -30.32 17.72 12.70
C GLU A 254 -30.63 17.66 14.20
N ARG A 255 -30.19 16.60 14.89
CA ARG A 255 -30.44 16.42 16.32
C ARG A 255 -29.56 17.29 17.21
N TYR A 256 -28.32 17.54 16.78
CA TYR A 256 -27.35 18.36 17.51
C TYR A 256 -26.82 19.47 16.60
N PRO A 257 -27.47 20.66 16.57
CA PRO A 257 -27.03 21.79 15.74
C PRO A 257 -25.60 22.24 16.06
N ASN A 258 -25.12 21.94 17.27
CA ASN A 258 -23.76 22.24 17.75
C ASN A 258 -22.85 20.99 17.79
N TYR A 259 -23.13 19.95 16.98
CA TYR A 259 -22.23 18.80 16.84
C TYR A 259 -20.82 19.28 16.43
N PRO A 260 -19.73 18.78 17.05
CA PRO A 260 -19.66 17.58 17.91
C PRO A 260 -19.88 17.78 19.43
N ALA A 261 -20.04 19.00 19.95
CA ALA A 261 -19.93 19.26 21.40
C ALA A 261 -20.98 18.55 22.28
N ASP A 262 -22.24 18.50 21.85
CA ASP A 262 -23.36 18.08 22.71
C ASP A 262 -23.85 16.64 22.48
N GLY A 263 -23.34 15.95 21.45
CA GLY A 263 -23.84 14.64 21.01
C GLY A 263 -22.78 13.63 20.53
N ALA A 264 -21.49 13.96 20.66
CA ALA A 264 -20.40 13.12 20.15
C ALA A 264 -20.42 11.69 20.72
N ALA A 265 -20.69 11.51 22.01
CA ALA A 265 -20.59 10.19 22.64
C ALA A 265 -21.62 9.17 22.10
N GLU A 266 -22.84 9.62 21.79
CA GLU A 266 -23.90 8.74 21.28
C GLU A 266 -23.59 8.26 19.86
N TYR A 267 -23.19 9.18 18.98
CA TYR A 267 -22.92 8.89 17.58
C TYR A 267 -21.53 8.32 17.32
N ALA A 268 -20.54 8.58 18.19
CA ALA A 268 -19.18 8.06 18.05
C ALA A 268 -19.16 6.54 17.93
N SER A 269 -19.92 5.83 18.76
CA SER A 269 -20.00 4.36 18.72
C SER A 269 -20.54 3.83 17.37
N ARG A 270 -21.51 4.53 16.78
CA ARG A 270 -22.10 4.17 15.48
C ARG A 270 -21.17 4.51 14.32
N PHE A 271 -20.50 5.67 14.38
CA PHE A 271 -19.47 6.03 13.40
C PHE A 271 -18.30 5.05 13.43
N ASP A 272 -17.84 4.63 14.61
CA ASP A 272 -16.79 3.63 14.77
C ASP A 272 -17.19 2.29 14.17
N GLU A 273 -18.45 1.87 14.35
CA GLU A 273 -18.96 0.65 13.73
C GLU A 273 -19.00 0.74 12.21
N ILE A 274 -19.50 1.84 11.64
CA ILE A 274 -19.54 2.07 10.19
C ILE A 274 -18.12 2.12 9.63
N ASN A 275 -17.21 2.84 10.28
CA ASN A 275 -15.80 2.92 9.89
C ASN A 275 -15.14 1.54 9.92
N ARG A 276 -15.36 0.74 10.97
CA ARG A 276 -14.82 -0.62 11.05
C ARG A 276 -15.35 -1.53 9.93
N ARG A 277 -16.65 -1.46 9.62
CA ARG A 277 -17.27 -2.18 8.50
C ARG A 277 -16.72 -1.70 7.15
N GLY A 278 -16.53 -0.39 6.99
CA GLY A 278 -15.94 0.23 5.81
C GLY A 278 -14.50 -0.22 5.58
N HIS A 279 -13.65 -0.18 6.61
CA HIS A 279 -12.27 -0.66 6.54
C HIS A 279 -12.18 -2.15 6.19
N ALA A 280 -13.02 -2.99 6.81
CA ALA A 280 -13.06 -4.42 6.50
C ALA A 280 -13.49 -4.69 5.04
N THR A 281 -14.49 -3.96 4.55
CA THR A 281 -14.98 -4.07 3.16
C THR A 281 -13.93 -3.61 2.16
N ASN A 282 -13.29 -2.46 2.40
CA ASN A 282 -12.21 -1.95 1.56
C ASN A 282 -11.01 -2.90 1.54
N ALA A 283 -10.58 -3.40 2.70
CA ALA A 283 -9.50 -4.38 2.79
C ALA A 283 -9.83 -5.65 1.98
N ALA A 284 -11.07 -6.14 2.06
CA ALA A 284 -11.51 -7.31 1.29
C ALA A 284 -11.50 -7.06 -0.23
N ILE A 285 -12.01 -5.91 -0.69
CA ILE A 285 -12.02 -5.54 -2.12
C ILE A 285 -10.59 -5.41 -2.65
N ILE A 286 -9.68 -4.75 -1.91
CA ILE A 286 -8.28 -4.59 -2.30
C ILE A 286 -7.57 -5.95 -2.37
N ALA A 287 -7.73 -6.78 -1.34
CA ALA A 287 -7.15 -8.12 -1.30
C ALA A 287 -7.62 -8.96 -2.52
N MET A 288 -8.93 -9.00 -2.77
CA MET A 288 -9.50 -9.74 -3.90
C MET A 288 -9.04 -9.19 -5.26
N GLY A 289 -8.95 -7.87 -5.40
CA GLY A 289 -8.44 -7.22 -6.61
C GLY A 289 -6.98 -7.58 -6.90
N SER A 290 -6.12 -7.53 -5.88
CA SER A 290 -4.69 -7.86 -6.02
C SER A 290 -4.45 -9.31 -6.44
N ILE A 291 -5.19 -10.26 -5.87
CA ILE A 291 -5.14 -11.68 -6.25
C ILE A 291 -5.51 -11.84 -7.73
N SER A 292 -6.56 -11.17 -8.19
CA SER A 292 -7.00 -11.27 -9.60
C SER A 292 -5.92 -10.80 -10.58
N VAL A 293 -5.25 -9.67 -10.28
CA VAL A 293 -4.17 -9.13 -11.13
C VAL A 293 -2.98 -10.07 -11.21
N ILE A 294 -2.47 -10.55 -10.07
CA ILE A 294 -1.33 -11.49 -10.03
C ILE A 294 -1.65 -12.76 -10.81
N THR A 295 -2.87 -13.26 -10.63
CA THR A 295 -3.36 -14.50 -11.24
C THR A 295 -3.53 -14.33 -12.77
N LEU A 296 -3.96 -13.16 -13.24
CA LEU A 296 -4.01 -12.85 -14.67
C LEU A 296 -2.61 -12.75 -15.31
N VAL A 297 -1.69 -12.04 -14.64
CA VAL A 297 -0.31 -11.85 -15.13
C VAL A 297 0.44 -13.17 -15.26
N THR A 298 0.22 -14.12 -14.35
CA THR A 298 0.84 -15.46 -14.42
C THR A 298 0.06 -16.45 -15.26
N GLY A 299 -1.27 -16.42 -15.19
CA GLY A 299 -2.15 -17.38 -15.88
C GLY A 299 -2.15 -17.23 -17.40
N VAL A 300 -2.19 -15.99 -17.91
CA VAL A 300 -2.26 -15.74 -19.37
C VAL A 300 -1.02 -16.26 -20.12
N PRO A 301 0.23 -15.99 -19.68
CA PRO A 301 1.42 -16.54 -20.33
C PRO A 301 1.51 -18.07 -20.26
N LEU A 302 1.13 -18.69 -19.13
CA LEU A 302 1.13 -20.15 -18.98
C LEU A 302 0.11 -20.81 -19.91
N LEU A 303 -1.08 -20.23 -20.04
CA LEU A 303 -2.10 -20.68 -20.98
C LEU A 303 -1.61 -20.53 -22.42
N ALA A 304 -1.05 -19.37 -22.78
CA ALA A 304 -0.54 -19.08 -24.12
C ALA A 304 0.57 -20.05 -24.53
N THR A 305 1.58 -20.25 -23.68
CA THR A 305 2.69 -21.19 -23.94
C THR A 305 2.20 -22.63 -24.06
N GLY A 306 1.23 -23.05 -23.24
CA GLY A 306 0.59 -24.36 -23.34
C GLY A 306 -0.19 -24.57 -24.65
N LEU A 307 -0.92 -23.56 -25.12
CA LEU A 307 -1.67 -23.61 -26.38
C LEU A 307 -0.75 -23.63 -27.61
N VAL A 308 0.31 -22.81 -27.62
CA VAL A 308 1.33 -22.78 -28.69
C VAL A 308 2.07 -24.13 -28.78
N ALA A 309 2.42 -24.73 -27.65
CA ALA A 309 3.06 -26.04 -27.64
C ALA A 309 2.17 -27.17 -28.21
N ARG A 310 0.84 -27.01 -28.17
CA ARG A 310 -0.12 -28.03 -28.61
C ARG A 310 -0.48 -27.94 -30.10
N LYS A 311 -0.35 -26.78 -30.74
CA LYS A 311 -0.70 -26.58 -32.16
C LYS A 311 0.48 -25.99 -32.95
N ARG A 312 1.04 -26.77 -33.88
CA ARG A 312 2.14 -26.37 -34.77
C ARG A 312 1.83 -25.18 -35.71
N ASN A 313 0.58 -24.73 -35.79
CA ASN A 313 0.13 -23.68 -36.71
C ASN A 313 -0.45 -22.42 -36.02
N LEU A 314 -0.30 -22.30 -34.70
CA LEU A 314 -0.72 -21.12 -33.94
C LEU A 314 0.50 -20.28 -33.58
N SER A 315 0.58 -19.06 -34.11
CA SER A 315 1.53 -18.06 -33.64
C SER A 315 0.79 -17.03 -32.80
N MET A 316 1.25 -16.79 -31.57
CA MET A 316 0.75 -15.71 -30.74
C MET A 316 1.88 -14.70 -30.55
N SER A 317 1.69 -13.47 -31.00
CA SER A 317 2.62 -12.37 -30.72
C SER A 317 2.01 -11.46 -29.65
N PRO A 318 2.66 -11.34 -28.47
CA PRO A 318 2.27 -10.29 -27.53
C PRO A 318 2.57 -8.93 -28.16
N ASN A 319 1.65 -7.98 -28.00
CA ASN A 319 1.84 -6.59 -28.40
C ASN A 319 1.66 -5.73 -27.14
N LEU A 320 2.78 -5.23 -26.61
CA LEU A 320 2.76 -4.19 -25.59
C LEU A 320 2.98 -2.84 -26.26
N SER A 321 1.99 -1.95 -26.13
CA SER A 321 2.16 -0.52 -26.41
C SER A 321 2.02 0.27 -25.11
N ARG A 322 2.45 1.53 -25.14
CA ARG A 322 2.40 2.45 -23.98
C ARG A 322 0.98 2.60 -23.39
N ASN A 323 -0.06 2.35 -24.20
CA ASN A 323 -1.46 2.57 -23.83
C ASN A 323 -2.31 1.29 -23.84
N TYR A 324 -1.77 0.13 -24.23
CA TYR A 324 -2.51 -1.14 -24.16
C TYR A 324 -1.56 -2.33 -24.15
N ALA A 325 -1.96 -3.39 -23.45
CA ALA A 325 -1.39 -4.72 -23.59
C ALA A 325 -2.40 -5.60 -24.33
N GLY A 326 -1.98 -6.20 -25.44
CA GLY A 326 -2.80 -7.09 -26.24
C GLY A 326 -2.01 -8.28 -26.74
N ALA A 327 -2.69 -9.24 -27.36
CA ALA A 327 -2.04 -10.35 -28.05
C ALA A 327 -2.75 -10.60 -29.38
N GLN A 328 -1.98 -10.77 -30.46
CA GLN A 328 -2.49 -11.22 -31.74
C GLN A 328 -2.36 -12.73 -31.86
N LEU A 329 -3.43 -13.39 -32.29
CA LEU A 329 -3.48 -14.81 -32.60
C LEU A 329 -3.55 -15.00 -34.12
N GLY A 330 -2.49 -15.58 -34.69
CA GLY A 330 -2.42 -15.94 -36.11
C GLY A 330 -2.62 -17.45 -36.31
N PHE A 331 -3.51 -17.81 -37.24
CA PHE A 331 -3.72 -19.20 -37.67
C PHE A 331 -3.13 -19.39 -39.07
N ARG A 332 -2.27 -20.41 -39.24
CA ARG A 332 -1.83 -20.87 -40.56
C ARG A 332 -2.70 -22.08 -40.97
N PHE A 333 -3.56 -21.88 -41.96
CA PHE A 333 -4.34 -22.95 -42.59
C PHE A 333 -3.51 -23.67 -43.64
#